data_AF-A0A385NAU7-F1
#
_entry.id   AF-A0A385NAU7-F1
#
_cell.length_a   1.000
_cell.length_b   1.000
_cell.length_c   1.000
_cell.angle_alpha   90.00
_cell.angle_beta   90.00
_cell.angle_gamma   90.00
#
_symmetry.space_group_name_H-M   'P 1'
#
loop_
_entity.id
_entity.type
_entity.pdbx_description
1 polymer ?
#
loop_
_entity_poly.entity_id
_entity_poly.type
_entity_poly.pdbx_seq_one_letter_code
_entity_poly.pdbx_strand_id
1 'polypeptide(L)'
;MIPNLEAEIIPTKSIADITLGLDFERFKANSKYQIINDYTELESTYSERDKWLILHRNEILPWGDSINEIYCYWNKIITLTFNSSTQRLEFIYAGQGYQGKLLGLLGIGDRLDSVRDQYNFYFWGDKHYLEYKEDCDKAGELIPVEIETNYRTAYSDEYSDQIIEGFLIYLPPEERGHLT
;
A
#
# COMPACT_ATOMS: atom_id res chain seq x y z
N MET A 1 -12.10 13.54 3.17
CA MET A 1 -10.78 13.15 3.62
C MET A 1 -9.86 13.52 2.48
N ILE A 2 -8.78 14.23 2.78
CA ILE A 2 -7.74 14.57 1.82
C ILE A 2 -6.48 13.88 2.38
N PRO A 3 -5.79 13.04 1.60
CA PRO A 3 -4.61 12.35 2.10
C PRO A 3 -3.48 13.36 2.35
N ASN A 4 -2.78 13.20 3.48
CA ASN A 4 -1.57 13.97 3.77
C ASN A 4 -0.37 13.29 3.10
N LEU A 5 0.05 13.77 1.93
CA LEU A 5 1.10 13.12 1.15
C LEU A 5 2.50 13.17 1.78
N GLU A 6 2.68 13.96 2.84
CA GLU A 6 3.94 14.11 3.57
C GLU A 6 3.98 13.30 4.88
N ALA A 7 2.86 12.69 5.29
CA ALA A 7 2.80 11.93 6.53
C ALA A 7 3.73 10.71 6.50
N GLU A 8 4.41 10.41 7.59
CA GLU A 8 5.22 9.19 7.67
C GLU A 8 4.35 7.93 7.58
N ILE A 9 4.91 6.89 6.96
CA ILE A 9 4.31 5.56 6.92
C ILE A 9 4.47 4.95 8.30
N ILE A 10 3.35 4.62 8.92
CA ILE A 10 3.31 3.89 10.19
C ILE A 10 2.94 2.44 9.86
N PRO A 11 3.89 1.48 9.95
CA PRO A 11 3.60 0.06 9.70
C PRO A 11 2.37 -0.42 10.48
N THR A 12 1.59 -1.32 9.86
CA THR A 12 0.30 -1.86 10.34
C THR A 12 -0.78 -0.85 10.72
N LYS A 13 -0.56 0.45 10.54
CA LYS A 13 -1.47 1.48 11.05
C LYS A 13 -1.95 2.44 9.98
N SER A 14 -1.05 3.20 9.34
CA SER A 14 -1.48 4.31 8.50
C SER A 14 -0.47 4.74 7.45
N ILE A 15 -1.02 5.23 6.34
CA ILE A 15 -0.32 6.00 5.29
C ILE A 15 -1.19 7.23 5.02
N ALA A 16 -0.56 8.37 4.76
CA ALA A 16 -1.23 9.62 4.46
C ALA A 16 -2.27 10.12 5.49
N ASP A 17 -2.04 9.84 6.78
CA ASP A 17 -2.98 10.04 7.89
C ASP A 17 -4.30 9.26 7.78
N ILE A 18 -4.35 8.26 6.91
CA ILE A 18 -5.48 7.34 6.76
C ILE A 18 -5.14 6.05 7.49
N THR A 19 -6.00 5.64 8.43
CA THR A 19 -5.75 4.48 9.29
C THR A 19 -6.44 3.24 8.73
N LEU A 20 -5.72 2.11 8.70
CA LEU A 20 -6.27 0.79 8.45
C LEU A 20 -7.45 0.52 9.40
N GLY A 21 -8.45 -0.20 8.91
CA GLY A 21 -9.69 -0.42 9.65
C GLY A 21 -10.71 0.70 9.59
N LEU A 22 -10.45 1.79 8.86
CA LEU A 22 -11.46 2.83 8.58
C LEU A 22 -12.71 2.23 7.93
N ASP A 23 -13.88 2.62 8.44
CA ASP A 23 -15.18 2.27 7.87
C ASP A 23 -15.47 3.05 6.59
N PHE A 24 -16.00 2.37 5.57
CA PHE A 24 -16.25 2.95 4.26
C PHE A 24 -17.33 4.05 4.26
N GLU A 25 -18.41 3.90 5.03
CA GLU A 25 -19.43 4.94 5.12
C GLU A 25 -18.89 6.18 5.86
N ARG A 26 -18.07 5.98 6.90
CA ARG A 26 -17.33 7.08 7.51
C ARG A 26 -16.38 7.75 6.53
N PHE A 27 -15.67 7.00 5.69
CA PHE A 27 -14.82 7.55 4.64
C PHE A 27 -15.62 8.42 3.66
N LYS A 28 -16.75 7.90 3.14
CA LYS A 28 -17.63 8.62 2.21
C LYS A 28 -18.20 9.89 2.83
N ALA A 29 -18.71 9.82 4.05
CA ALA A 29 -19.31 10.97 4.76
C ALA A 29 -18.34 12.14 4.92
N ASN A 30 -17.03 11.85 4.99
CA ASN A 30 -16.01 12.87 5.16
C ASN A 30 -15.34 13.30 3.85
N SER A 31 -15.65 12.70 2.71
CA SER A 31 -14.86 12.83 1.47
C SER A 31 -15.65 13.36 0.28
N LYS A 32 -14.98 14.16 -0.56
CA LYS A 32 -15.46 14.43 -1.91
C LYS A 32 -15.07 13.24 -2.77
N TYR A 33 -16.04 12.65 -3.47
CA TYR A 33 -15.80 11.50 -4.33
C TYR A 33 -16.65 11.51 -5.59
N GLN A 34 -16.23 10.71 -6.56
CA GLN A 34 -16.99 10.33 -7.75
C GLN A 34 -16.92 8.81 -7.88
N ILE A 35 -18.07 8.18 -8.12
CA ILE A 35 -18.10 6.75 -8.46
C ILE A 35 -17.82 6.62 -9.95
N ILE A 36 -16.97 5.66 -10.30
CA ILE A 36 -16.63 5.28 -11.67
C ILE A 36 -16.99 3.82 -11.89
N ASN A 37 -17.21 3.44 -13.15
CA ASN A 37 -17.75 2.12 -13.49
C ASN A 37 -16.67 1.10 -13.88
N ASP A 38 -15.54 1.57 -14.41
CA ASP A 38 -14.46 0.70 -14.86
C ASP A 38 -13.09 1.40 -14.87
N TYR A 39 -12.05 0.62 -15.19
CA TYR A 39 -10.67 1.10 -15.30
C TYR A 39 -10.43 2.02 -16.50
N THR A 40 -11.25 1.96 -17.54
CA THR A 40 -11.13 2.88 -18.69
C THR A 40 -11.59 4.29 -18.29
N GLU A 41 -12.67 4.36 -17.51
CA GLU A 41 -13.12 5.59 -16.87
C GLU A 41 -12.07 6.08 -15.88
N LEU A 42 -11.43 5.20 -15.11
CA LEU A 42 -10.32 5.56 -14.22
C LEU A 42 -9.17 6.25 -14.99
N GLU A 43 -8.65 5.64 -16.05
CA GLU A 43 -7.52 6.16 -16.82
C GLU A 43 -7.84 7.49 -17.52
N SER A 44 -9.04 7.63 -18.06
CA SER A 44 -9.49 8.89 -18.67
C SER A 44 -9.80 9.99 -17.66
N THR A 45 -9.97 9.64 -16.39
CA THR A 45 -10.38 10.55 -15.31
C THR A 45 -9.22 10.97 -14.41
N TYR A 46 -8.05 10.31 -14.50
CA TYR A 46 -6.83 10.73 -13.83
C TYR A 46 -6.36 12.12 -14.30
N SER A 47 -6.75 13.13 -13.54
CA SER A 47 -6.16 14.47 -13.56
C SER A 47 -6.04 14.91 -12.10
N GLU A 48 -5.07 15.76 -11.77
CA GLU A 48 -4.86 16.31 -10.41
C GLU A 48 -6.19 16.87 -9.86
N ARG A 49 -6.87 16.06 -9.05
CA ARG A 49 -8.23 16.33 -8.56
C ARG A 49 -8.24 16.29 -7.05
N ASP A 50 -8.99 17.22 -6.47
CA ASP A 50 -9.27 17.27 -5.04
C ASP A 50 -10.43 16.34 -4.63
N LYS A 51 -10.56 15.17 -5.26
CA LYS A 51 -11.60 14.18 -4.97
C LYS A 51 -11.14 12.75 -5.22
N TRP A 52 -11.74 11.82 -4.49
CA TRP A 52 -11.55 10.38 -4.65
C TRP A 52 -12.33 9.83 -5.84
N LEU A 53 -11.76 8.86 -6.54
CA LEU A 53 -12.48 8.03 -7.51
C LEU A 53 -12.76 6.67 -6.88
N ILE A 54 -14.03 6.26 -6.86
CA ILE A 54 -14.48 5.02 -6.22
C ILE A 54 -14.87 4.02 -7.31
N LEU A 55 -14.23 2.86 -7.30
CA LEU A 55 -14.53 1.73 -8.18
C LEU A 55 -14.94 0.52 -7.33
N HIS A 56 -16.08 -0.08 -7.66
CA HIS A 56 -16.49 -1.34 -7.06
C HIS A 56 -16.06 -2.48 -7.97
N ARG A 57 -15.25 -3.39 -7.44
CA ARG A 57 -14.80 -4.58 -8.16
C ARG A 57 -15.48 -5.81 -7.56
N ASN A 58 -16.31 -6.46 -8.37
CA ASN A 58 -16.97 -7.70 -8.01
C ASN A 58 -16.79 -8.71 -9.14
N GLU A 59 -15.82 -9.61 -8.97
CA GLU A 59 -15.35 -10.51 -10.03
C GLU A 59 -15.08 -11.90 -9.47
N ILE A 60 -15.19 -12.92 -10.32
CA ILE A 60 -14.72 -14.27 -10.01
C ILE A 60 -13.46 -14.49 -10.86
N LEU A 61 -12.35 -14.80 -10.20
CA LEU A 61 -11.08 -15.06 -10.84
C LEU A 61 -11.13 -16.39 -11.61
N PRO A 62 -10.27 -16.58 -12.63
CA PRO A 62 -10.25 -17.81 -13.42
C PRO A 62 -10.06 -19.11 -12.62
N TRP A 63 -9.47 -19.02 -11.42
CA TRP A 63 -9.26 -20.15 -10.51
C TRP A 63 -10.33 -20.29 -9.41
N GLY A 64 -11.41 -19.49 -9.47
CA GLY A 64 -12.61 -19.67 -8.65
C GLY A 64 -12.74 -18.74 -7.45
N ASP A 65 -11.69 -18.00 -7.08
CA ASP A 65 -11.75 -17.04 -5.98
C ASP A 65 -12.62 -15.83 -6.34
N SER A 66 -13.51 -15.43 -5.45
CA SER A 66 -14.30 -14.22 -5.61
C SER A 66 -13.58 -13.01 -5.03
N ILE A 67 -13.51 -11.94 -5.81
CA ILE A 67 -13.04 -10.62 -5.39
C ILE A 67 -14.26 -9.74 -5.21
N ASN A 68 -14.39 -9.15 -4.02
CA ASN A 68 -15.43 -8.19 -3.70
C ASN A 68 -14.82 -7.02 -2.91
N GLU A 69 -14.39 -6.00 -3.64
CA GLU A 69 -13.56 -4.92 -3.13
C GLU A 69 -14.09 -3.56 -3.58
N ILE A 70 -13.79 -2.54 -2.78
CA ILE A 70 -14.05 -1.15 -3.12
C ILE A 70 -12.70 -0.43 -3.15
N TYR A 71 -12.29 0.01 -4.33
CA TYR A 71 -11.10 0.78 -4.53
C TYR A 71 -11.41 2.27 -4.46
N CYS A 72 -10.65 3.02 -3.68
CA CYS A 72 -10.69 4.47 -3.67
C CYS A 72 -9.34 5.04 -4.07
N TYR A 73 -9.30 5.75 -5.19
CA TYR A 73 -8.08 6.32 -5.75
C TYR A 73 -8.02 7.83 -5.48
N TRP A 74 -6.90 8.29 -4.94
CA TRP A 74 -6.54 9.70 -4.90
C TRP A 74 -5.43 9.95 -5.89
N ASN A 75 -5.82 10.39 -7.09
CA ASN A 75 -4.93 10.42 -8.26
C ASN A 75 -4.21 9.06 -8.41
N LYS A 76 -3.02 9.03 -8.99
CA LYS A 76 -2.19 7.81 -9.06
C LYS A 76 -1.30 7.62 -7.82
N ILE A 77 -1.58 8.34 -6.73
CA ILE A 77 -0.68 8.46 -5.58
C ILE A 77 -1.11 7.53 -4.45
N ILE A 78 -2.37 7.59 -4.02
CA ILE A 78 -2.89 6.76 -2.93
C ILE A 78 -4.02 5.88 -3.44
N THR A 79 -3.95 4.59 -3.12
CA THR A 79 -5.06 3.64 -3.32
C THR A 79 -5.47 3.07 -1.98
N LEU A 80 -6.77 3.15 -1.68
CA LEU A 80 -7.39 2.48 -0.54
C LEU A 80 -8.19 1.28 -1.06
N THR A 81 -8.02 0.12 -0.45
CA THR A 81 -8.82 -1.06 -0.77
C THR A 81 -9.65 -1.45 0.45
N PHE A 82 -10.96 -1.25 0.34
CA PHE A 82 -11.91 -1.72 1.34
C PHE A 82 -12.44 -3.09 0.94
N ASN A 83 -12.65 -3.94 1.92
CA ASN A 83 -13.45 -5.15 1.75
C ASN A 83 -14.92 -4.74 1.62
N SER A 84 -15.54 -5.08 0.50
CA SER A 84 -16.91 -4.65 0.19
C SER A 84 -17.97 -5.31 1.10
N SER A 85 -17.66 -6.49 1.65
CA SER A 85 -18.54 -7.20 2.57
C SER A 85 -18.50 -6.63 3.99
N THR A 86 -17.31 -6.32 4.51
CA THR A 86 -17.14 -5.79 5.88
C THR A 86 -17.10 -4.26 5.93
N GLN A 87 -16.95 -3.61 4.78
CA GLN A 87 -16.77 -2.17 4.60
C GLN A 87 -15.53 -1.61 5.32
N ARG A 88 -14.59 -2.48 5.69
CA ARG A 88 -13.37 -2.11 6.42
C ARG A 88 -12.22 -1.87 5.46
N LEU A 89 -11.44 -0.82 5.68
CA LEU A 89 -10.20 -0.54 4.96
C LEU A 89 -9.14 -1.58 5.33
N GLU A 90 -8.73 -2.41 4.37
CA GLU A 90 -7.80 -3.51 4.61
C GLU A 90 -6.40 -3.24 4.04
N PHE A 91 -6.29 -2.39 3.03
CA PHE A 91 -5.01 -2.08 2.38
C PHE A 91 -4.89 -0.60 2.05
N ILE A 92 -3.68 -0.06 2.19
CA ILE A 92 -3.33 1.28 1.76
C ILE A 92 -2.02 1.23 0.98
N TYR A 93 -2.08 1.65 -0.28
CA TYR A 93 -0.93 1.76 -1.17
C TYR A 93 -0.56 3.24 -1.37
N ALA A 94 0.74 3.53 -1.32
CA ALA A 94 1.33 4.78 -1.74
C ALA A 94 2.31 4.56 -2.89
N GLY A 95 2.12 5.29 -3.99
CA GLY A 95 2.97 5.27 -5.17
C GLY A 95 3.55 6.64 -5.51
N GLN A 96 4.10 6.76 -6.73
CA GLN A 96 4.73 7.97 -7.25
C GLN A 96 3.94 9.25 -6.92
N GLY A 97 4.61 10.22 -6.29
CA GLY A 97 4.02 11.48 -5.81
C GLY A 97 3.80 11.54 -4.30
N TYR A 98 3.87 10.41 -3.58
CA TYR A 98 3.90 10.39 -2.12
C TYR A 98 5.28 10.79 -1.60
N GLN A 99 5.33 11.59 -0.54
CA GLN A 99 6.56 12.22 -0.01
C GLN A 99 6.92 11.75 1.41
N GLY A 100 5.97 11.15 2.12
CA GLY A 100 6.23 10.54 3.42
C GLY A 100 7.19 9.35 3.33
N LYS A 101 7.89 9.06 4.43
CA LYS A 101 8.88 7.98 4.48
C LYS A 101 8.44 6.81 5.34
N LEU A 102 9.02 5.65 5.06
CA LEU A 102 9.00 4.50 5.95
C LEU A 102 10.13 4.66 6.98
N LEU A 103 9.76 4.69 8.26
CA LEU A 103 10.68 4.82 9.40
C LEU A 103 11.56 6.08 9.38
N GLY A 104 11.15 7.13 8.66
CA GLY A 104 11.98 8.32 8.42
C GLY A 104 13.17 8.09 7.47
N LEU A 105 13.29 6.89 6.89
CA LEU A 105 14.47 6.47 6.12
C LEU A 105 14.18 6.38 4.63
N LEU A 106 13.21 5.55 4.24
CA LEU A 106 12.95 5.21 2.84
C LEU A 106 11.75 5.98 2.30
N GLY A 107 11.96 6.79 1.27
CA GLY A 107 10.92 7.38 0.45
C GLY A 107 10.81 6.74 -0.93
N ILE A 108 9.77 7.11 -1.67
CA ILE A 108 9.63 6.74 -3.09
C ILE A 108 10.71 7.46 -3.90
N GLY A 109 11.38 6.73 -4.79
CA GLY A 109 12.54 7.20 -5.56
C GLY A 109 13.90 6.98 -4.88
N ASP A 110 13.93 6.57 -3.61
CA ASP A 110 15.17 6.20 -2.94
C ASP A 110 15.68 4.83 -3.40
N ARG A 111 16.98 4.60 -3.25
CA ARG A 111 17.57 3.26 -3.42
C ARG A 111 17.22 2.37 -2.23
N LEU A 112 16.76 1.15 -2.51
CA LEU A 112 16.45 0.15 -1.48
C LEU A 112 17.67 -0.12 -0.58
N ASP A 113 18.86 -0.23 -1.16
CA ASP A 113 20.08 -0.56 -0.44
C ASP A 113 20.65 0.56 0.44
N SER A 114 20.03 1.74 0.44
CA SER A 114 20.40 2.84 1.35
C SER A 114 20.28 2.47 2.83
N VAL A 115 19.47 1.45 3.16
CA VAL A 115 19.27 0.95 4.53
C VAL A 115 19.87 -0.44 4.76
N ARG A 116 20.67 -0.97 3.82
CA ARG A 116 21.26 -2.32 3.89
C ARG A 116 22.14 -2.54 5.11
N ASP A 117 22.67 -1.47 5.70
CA ASP A 117 23.49 -1.55 6.91
C ASP A 117 22.63 -1.81 8.15
N GLN A 118 21.37 -1.37 8.14
CA GLN A 118 20.42 -1.46 9.26
C GLN A 118 19.46 -2.65 9.15
N TYR A 119 19.14 -3.09 7.92
CA TYR A 119 18.14 -4.12 7.67
C TYR A 119 18.64 -5.17 6.68
N ASN A 120 18.14 -6.40 6.82
CA ASN A 120 18.18 -7.40 5.76
C ASN A 120 17.00 -7.19 4.81
N PHE A 121 17.07 -7.75 3.61
CA PHE A 121 16.00 -7.71 2.61
C PHE A 121 15.41 -9.10 2.41
N TYR A 122 14.14 -9.25 2.77
CA TYR A 122 13.36 -10.44 2.47
C TYR A 122 12.55 -10.21 1.20
N PHE A 123 12.44 -11.21 0.32
CA PHE A 123 11.74 -11.11 -0.95
C PHE A 123 10.70 -12.22 -1.11
N TRP A 124 9.45 -11.85 -1.33
CA TRP A 124 8.34 -12.77 -1.52
C TRP A 124 7.22 -12.10 -2.33
N GLY A 125 6.57 -12.86 -3.22
CA GLY A 125 5.43 -12.37 -4.00
C GLY A 125 5.76 -11.16 -4.90
N ASP A 126 6.99 -11.09 -5.44
CA ASP A 126 7.51 -9.95 -6.19
C ASP A 126 7.57 -8.63 -5.38
N LYS A 127 7.68 -8.73 -4.06
CA LYS A 127 7.79 -7.60 -3.12
C LYS A 127 8.94 -7.80 -2.15
N HIS A 128 9.49 -6.69 -1.70
CA HIS A 128 10.53 -6.66 -0.67
C HIS A 128 9.93 -6.29 0.68
N TYR A 129 10.56 -6.80 1.74
CA TYR A 129 10.29 -6.45 3.11
C TYR A 129 11.62 -6.18 3.82
N LEU A 130 11.60 -5.25 4.77
CA LEU A 130 12.74 -5.04 5.67
C LEU A 130 12.65 -6.04 6.82
N GLU A 131 13.78 -6.67 7.13
CA GLU A 131 13.94 -7.56 8.29
C GLU A 131 14.98 -6.95 9.23
N TYR A 132 14.67 -6.94 10.52
CA TYR A 132 15.60 -6.48 11.56
C TYR A 132 16.83 -7.41 11.66
N LYS A 133 18.02 -6.83 11.71
CA LYS A 133 19.28 -7.57 11.89
C LYS A 133 19.43 -8.14 13.30
N GLU A 134 20.36 -9.10 13.42
CA GLU A 134 20.64 -9.90 14.62
C GLU A 134 21.06 -9.10 15.85
N ASP A 135 21.49 -7.85 15.67
CA ASP A 135 22.00 -6.97 16.73
C ASP A 135 20.90 -6.19 17.48
N CYS A 136 19.62 -6.48 17.23
CA CYS A 136 18.50 -5.86 17.94
C CYS A 136 17.52 -6.90 18.53
N ASP A 137 16.74 -6.46 19.53
CA ASP A 137 15.75 -7.31 20.23
C ASP A 137 14.65 -7.88 19.31
N LYS A 138 14.54 -7.37 18.08
CA LYS A 138 13.55 -7.76 17.06
C LYS A 138 14.19 -8.55 15.91
N ALA A 139 15.40 -9.07 16.09
CA ALA A 139 16.12 -9.82 15.06
C ALA A 139 15.23 -10.87 14.36
N GLY A 140 15.22 -10.86 13.03
CA GLY A 140 14.41 -11.76 12.21
C GLY A 140 12.93 -11.39 12.09
N GLU A 141 12.46 -10.35 12.78
CA GLU A 141 11.10 -9.83 12.57
C GLU A 141 11.04 -9.00 11.28
N LEU A 142 9.99 -9.23 10.47
CA LEU A 142 9.70 -8.42 9.30
C LEU A 142 8.94 -7.15 9.69
N ILE A 143 9.32 -6.04 9.07
CA ILE A 143 8.50 -4.83 9.07
C ILE A 143 7.34 -5.07 8.10
N PRO A 144 6.08 -5.01 8.56
CA PRO A 144 4.90 -5.39 7.77
C PRO A 144 4.49 -4.26 6.82
N VAL A 145 5.38 -3.98 5.87
CA VAL A 145 5.22 -3.05 4.76
C VAL A 145 5.82 -3.72 3.54
N GLU A 146 5.00 -3.92 2.53
CA GLU A 146 5.46 -4.34 1.21
C GLU A 146 6.12 -3.17 0.51
N ILE A 147 7.32 -3.38 0.00
CA ILE A 147 8.10 -2.41 -0.77
C ILE A 147 8.12 -2.89 -2.22
N GLU A 148 7.57 -2.06 -3.10
CA GLU A 148 7.64 -2.26 -4.54
C GLU A 148 8.83 -1.50 -5.11
N THR A 149 9.59 -2.18 -5.98
CA THR A 149 10.74 -1.60 -6.66
C THR A 149 10.60 -1.76 -8.18
N ASN A 150 11.45 -1.05 -8.92
CA ASN A 150 11.54 -1.14 -10.38
C ASN A 150 11.91 -2.54 -10.91
N TYR A 151 12.35 -3.47 -10.05
CA TYR A 151 12.56 -4.87 -10.42
C TYR A 151 11.64 -5.82 -9.65
N ARG A 152 11.13 -6.82 -10.35
CA ARG A 152 10.38 -7.95 -9.74
C ARG A 152 11.32 -9.10 -9.41
N THR A 153 12.42 -8.81 -8.72
CA THR A 153 13.42 -9.81 -8.33
C THR A 153 14.05 -9.44 -6.99
N ALA A 154 14.56 -10.46 -6.29
CA ALA A 154 15.24 -10.29 -5.02
C ALA A 154 16.44 -9.33 -5.16
N TYR A 155 16.70 -8.56 -4.10
CA TYR A 155 17.92 -7.76 -4.03
C TYR A 155 19.16 -8.65 -4.05
N SER A 156 20.14 -8.28 -4.86
CA SER A 156 21.44 -8.95 -4.93
C SER A 156 22.49 -7.96 -5.45
N ASP A 157 23.77 -8.33 -5.44
CA ASP A 157 24.82 -7.49 -6.02
C ASP A 157 24.59 -7.20 -7.51
N GLU A 158 24.00 -8.16 -8.25
CA GLU A 158 23.61 -8.02 -9.66
C GLU A 158 22.46 -7.01 -9.84
N TYR A 159 21.51 -6.98 -8.89
CA TYR A 159 20.34 -6.10 -8.91
C TYR A 159 20.38 -5.10 -7.74
N SER A 160 21.51 -4.43 -7.57
CA SER A 160 21.78 -3.58 -6.41
C SER A 160 21.27 -2.13 -6.55
N ASP A 161 20.81 -1.75 -7.74
CA ASP A 161 20.32 -0.41 -8.07
C ASP A 161 18.78 -0.29 -8.01
N GLN A 162 18.14 -1.13 -7.21
CA GLN A 162 16.69 -1.10 -7.04
C GLN A 162 16.20 0.22 -6.46
N ILE A 163 15.25 0.83 -7.17
CA ILE A 163 14.58 2.08 -6.80
C ILE A 163 13.19 1.77 -6.30
N ILE A 164 12.82 2.37 -5.18
CA ILE A 164 11.50 2.21 -4.57
C ILE A 164 10.46 2.95 -5.40
N GLU A 165 9.39 2.25 -5.78
CA GLU A 165 8.28 2.79 -6.57
C GLU A 165 6.97 2.90 -5.78
N GLY A 166 6.84 2.13 -4.70
CA GLY A 166 5.66 2.19 -3.84
C GLY A 166 5.78 1.41 -2.54
N PHE A 167 4.81 1.67 -1.66
CA PHE A 167 4.64 1.01 -0.38
C PHE A 167 3.21 0.54 -0.21
N LEU A 168 3.02 -0.64 0.36
CA LEU A 168 1.71 -1.14 0.75
C LEU A 168 1.73 -1.54 2.22
N ILE A 169 0.75 -1.05 2.99
CA ILE A 169 0.42 -1.58 4.31
C ILE A 169 -0.93 -2.27 4.28
N TYR A 170 -1.09 -3.26 5.14
CA TYR A 170 -2.29 -4.09 5.17
C TYR A 170 -2.66 -4.50 6.59
N LEU A 171 -3.95 -4.82 6.77
CA LEU A 171 -4.41 -5.48 7.99
C LEU A 171 -3.85 -6.92 8.07
N PRO A 172 -3.33 -7.35 9.22
CA PRO A 172 -2.89 -8.72 9.41
C PRO A 172 -4.00 -9.74 9.09
N PRO A 173 -3.67 -10.95 8.60
CA PRO A 173 -4.65 -11.98 8.27
C PRO A 173 -5.66 -12.26 9.40
N GLU A 174 -5.21 -12.24 10.65
CA GLU A 174 -6.03 -12.47 11.84
C GLU A 174 -7.13 -11.41 11.99
N GLU A 175 -6.86 -10.19 11.54
CA GLU A 175 -7.81 -9.07 11.57
C GLU A 175 -8.73 -9.00 10.35
N ARG A 176 -8.37 -9.68 9.25
CA ARG A 176 -9.17 -9.79 8.03
C ARG A 176 -10.18 -10.94 8.08
N GLY A 177 -10.15 -11.76 9.13
CA GLY A 177 -11.06 -12.90 9.29
C GLY A 177 -10.70 -14.10 8.41
N HIS A 178 -9.50 -14.10 7.82
CA HIS A 178 -8.93 -15.29 7.20
C HIS A 178 -8.31 -16.15 8.30
N LEU A 179 -9.04 -17.17 8.75
CA LEU A 179 -8.48 -18.21 9.62
C LEU A 179 -7.33 -18.89 8.86
N THR A 180 -6.14 -18.90 9.47
CA THR A 180 -4.98 -19.72 9.08
C THR A 180 -5.35 -21.19 8.91
#